data_AF-A0A067G6I7-F1
#
_entry.id   AF-A0A067G6I7-F1
#
_cell.length_a   1.000
_cell.length_b   1.000
_cell.length_c   1.000
_cell.angle_alpha   90.00
_cell.angle_beta   90.00
_cell.angle_gamma   90.00
#
_symmetry.space_group_name_H-M   'P 1'
#
loop_
_entity.id
_entity.type
_entity.pdbx_description
1 polymer ?
#
loop_
_entity_poly.entity_id
_entity_poly.type
_entity_poly.pdbx_seq_one_letter_code
_entity_poly.pdbx_strand_id
1 'polypeptide(L)'
;MLDDLGKLGIKRLACSYEVGDMVWGKVRSNPWWPGQILHDAFALPCVSKTKKEGGLLVAFFGDNSYGWFDPFDLLPFDIGYVEKSKQTNNFEFLNAVKDAEDEARRMAALGLSCWCQGTSNFWTTGVKGFVEVDPTEMLFLLKKLASIPHGSLERSIHFIKIEAFVLTYRKAVFGRSMRRAQAYGSQQIQGRNSIGILISQRQIPSE
;
A
#
# COMPACT_ATOMS: atom_id res chain seq x y z
N MET A 1 -9.08 12.65 32.11
CA MET A 1 -9.73 11.49 32.79
C MET A 1 -10.42 10.55 31.79
N LEU A 2 -10.77 11.00 30.58
CA LEU A 2 -11.21 10.13 29.47
C LEU A 2 -10.05 9.46 28.71
N ASP A 3 -8.81 9.85 29.01
CA ASP A 3 -7.60 9.44 28.28
C ASP A 3 -7.05 8.09 28.75
N ASP A 4 -7.28 7.73 30.02
CA ASP A 4 -6.72 6.52 30.63
C ASP A 4 -7.53 5.26 30.30
N LEU A 5 -8.85 5.40 30.09
CA LEU A 5 -9.70 4.28 29.63
C LEU A 5 -9.41 3.93 28.16
N GLY A 6 -9.13 4.94 27.33
CA GLY A 6 -8.68 4.75 25.95
C GLY A 6 -7.33 4.04 25.87
N LYS A 7 -6.38 4.41 26.75
CA LYS A 7 -5.09 3.72 26.88
C LYS A 7 -5.22 2.26 27.35
N LEU A 8 -6.15 1.95 28.23
CA LEU A 8 -6.44 0.56 28.63
C LEU A 8 -7.06 -0.27 27.50
N GLY A 9 -7.87 0.34 26.63
CA GLY A 9 -8.40 -0.30 25.43
C GLY A 9 -7.32 -0.59 24.39
N ILE A 10 -6.39 0.35 24.18
CA ILE A 10 -5.22 0.20 23.30
C ILE A 10 -4.24 -0.85 23.82
N LYS A 11 -4.07 -0.98 25.16
CA LYS A 11 -3.28 -2.06 25.78
C LYS A 11 -3.73 -3.48 25.40
N ARG A 12 -4.98 -3.68 24.98
CA ARG A 12 -5.51 -4.99 24.54
C ARG A 12 -5.39 -5.22 23.03
N LEU A 13 -5.07 -4.20 22.23
CA LEU A 13 -4.76 -4.27 20.81
C LEU A 13 -3.27 -3.99 20.64
N ALA A 14 -2.41 -4.82 21.23
CA ALA A 14 -0.97 -4.72 21.01
C ALA A 14 -0.67 -5.17 19.57
N CYS A 15 -0.77 -4.25 18.61
CA CYS A 15 -0.16 -4.41 17.31
C CYS A 15 1.36 -4.38 17.52
N SER A 16 2.04 -5.49 17.24
CA SER A 16 3.49 -5.46 17.10
C SER A 16 3.82 -4.64 15.86
N TYR A 17 4.52 -3.54 16.06
CA TYR A 17 4.99 -2.68 15.00
C TYR A 17 6.28 -3.22 14.38
N GLU A 18 6.37 -3.18 13.05
CA GLU A 18 7.55 -3.58 12.29
C GLU A 18 8.16 -2.40 11.51
N VAL A 19 9.42 -2.55 11.11
CA VAL A 19 10.08 -1.55 10.25
C VAL A 19 9.35 -1.47 8.91
N GLY A 20 9.04 -0.25 8.50
CA GLY A 20 8.28 0.02 7.28
C GLY A 20 6.77 0.18 7.51
N ASP A 21 6.25 -0.17 8.70
CA ASP A 21 4.86 0.06 9.03
C ASP A 21 4.53 1.55 9.00
N MET A 22 3.41 1.87 8.36
CA MET A 22 2.86 3.22 8.35
C MET A 22 1.98 3.44 9.58
N VAL A 23 2.15 4.57 10.23
CA VAL A 23 1.50 4.91 11.49
C VAL A 23 1.01 6.36 11.52
N TRP A 24 0.07 6.63 12.41
CA TRP A 24 -0.20 7.95 12.93
C TRP A 24 0.59 8.13 14.23
N GLY A 25 1.43 9.16 14.30
CA GLY A 25 2.13 9.54 15.53
C GLY A 25 1.44 10.70 16.24
N LYS A 26 1.30 10.62 17.56
CA LYS A 26 0.76 11.70 18.38
C LYS A 26 1.86 12.46 19.11
N VAL A 27 2.01 13.74 18.78
CA VAL A 27 2.83 14.67 19.56
C VAL A 27 1.91 15.61 20.35
N ARG A 28 2.36 16.05 21.54
CA ARG A 28 1.63 17.03 22.35
C ARG A 28 1.29 18.28 21.53
N SER A 29 0.05 18.74 21.68
CA SER A 29 -0.49 19.96 21.04
C SER A 29 -0.49 19.97 19.50
N ASN A 30 -0.19 18.85 18.85
CA ASN A 30 -0.24 18.69 17.40
C ASN A 30 -1.34 17.70 17.01
N PRO A 31 -1.89 17.75 15.78
CA PRO A 31 -2.79 16.71 15.28
C PRO A 31 -2.05 15.35 15.23
N TRP A 32 -2.78 14.25 15.10
CA TRP A 32 -2.13 12.98 14.74
C TRP A 32 -1.48 13.13 13.36
N TRP A 33 -0.17 12.95 13.27
CA TRP A 33 0.60 13.18 12.04
C TRP A 33 1.00 11.85 11.38
N PRO A 34 0.93 11.72 10.05
CA PRO A 34 1.28 10.48 9.37
C PRO A 34 2.80 10.27 9.34
N GLY A 35 3.25 9.04 9.59
CA GLY A 35 4.66 8.66 9.53
C GLY A 35 4.87 7.19 9.21
N GLN A 36 6.14 6.80 9.15
CA GLN A 36 6.60 5.45 8.91
C GLN A 36 7.67 5.04 9.92
N ILE A 37 7.60 3.80 10.39
CA ILE A 37 8.60 3.24 11.29
C ILE A 37 9.88 2.95 10.50
N LEU A 38 10.99 3.48 10.99
CA LEU A 38 12.32 3.26 10.43
C LEU A 38 13.11 2.27 11.28
N HIS A 39 14.11 1.66 10.64
CA HIS A 39 15.10 0.88 11.38
C HIS A 39 15.95 1.81 12.25
N ASP A 40 16.21 1.42 13.49
CA ASP A 40 16.98 2.20 14.47
C ASP A 40 18.35 2.67 13.95
N ALA A 41 18.97 1.88 13.07
CA ALA A 41 20.26 2.20 12.44
C ALA A 41 20.26 3.49 11.61
N PHE A 42 19.08 4.01 11.24
CA PHE A 42 18.96 5.30 10.54
C PHE A 42 18.96 6.51 11.48
N ALA A 43 18.87 6.31 12.80
CA ALA A 43 18.93 7.41 13.75
C ALA A 43 20.34 8.03 13.77
N LEU A 44 20.43 9.36 13.69
CA LEU A 44 21.68 10.06 13.96
C LEU A 44 22.18 9.75 15.38
N PRO A 45 23.50 9.77 15.64
CA PRO A 45 24.06 9.44 16.95
C PRO A 45 23.50 10.29 18.11
N CYS A 46 23.18 11.57 17.84
CA CYS A 46 22.55 12.45 18.84
C CYS A 46 21.12 12.03 19.17
N VAL A 47 20.36 11.53 18.18
CA VAL A 47 18.99 11.04 18.36
C VAL A 47 19.00 9.65 19.00
N SER A 48 19.92 8.76 18.61
CA SER A 48 20.02 7.42 19.19
C SER A 48 20.18 7.43 20.72
N LYS A 49 20.92 8.41 21.27
CA LYS A 49 21.11 8.58 22.72
C LYS A 49 19.84 8.93 23.50
N THR A 50 18.81 9.43 22.83
CA THR A 50 17.53 9.80 23.47
C THR A 50 16.51 8.67 23.44
N LYS A 51 16.86 7.51 22.84
CA LYS A 51 16.00 6.33 22.78
C LYS A 51 15.69 5.83 24.18
N LYS A 52 14.40 5.66 24.47
CA LYS A 52 13.91 4.94 25.66
C LYS A 52 13.70 3.47 25.32
N GLU A 53 13.69 2.62 26.34
CA GLU A 53 13.36 1.20 26.19
C GLU A 53 12.00 1.05 25.48
N GLY A 54 11.94 0.19 24.46
CA GLY A 54 10.75 0.00 23.63
C GLY A 54 10.42 1.13 22.65
N GLY A 55 11.25 2.18 22.57
CA GLY A 55 11.03 3.29 21.63
C GLY A 55 11.18 2.88 20.17
N LEU A 56 10.25 3.35 19.33
CA LEU A 56 10.22 3.13 17.89
C LEU A 56 10.66 4.40 17.15
N LEU A 57 11.54 4.26 16.16
CA LEU A 57 11.96 5.40 15.34
C LEU A 57 10.90 5.66 14.27
N VAL A 58 10.31 6.85 14.28
CA VAL A 58 9.28 7.24 13.30
C VAL A 58 9.74 8.44 12.52
N ALA A 59 9.69 8.37 11.20
CA ALA A 59 9.83 9.51 10.30
C ALA A 59 8.46 9.98 9.82
N PHE A 60 8.22 11.28 9.90
CA PHE A 60 6.97 11.91 9.51
C PHE A 60 6.99 12.30 8.03
N PHE A 61 5.86 12.08 7.36
CA PHE A 61 5.67 12.54 5.99
C PHE A 61 5.56 14.07 5.95
N GLY A 62 5.87 14.66 4.79
CA GLY A 62 5.88 16.10 4.54
C GLY A 62 7.26 16.73 4.67
N ASP A 63 7.89 16.64 5.85
CA ASP A 63 9.20 17.27 6.12
C ASP A 63 10.33 16.29 6.45
N ASN A 64 10.04 14.99 6.51
CA ASN A 64 10.98 13.92 6.87
C ASN A 64 11.65 14.12 8.23
N SER A 65 11.05 14.92 9.12
CA SER A 65 11.46 14.97 10.53
C SER A 65 11.25 13.60 11.17
N TYR A 66 12.08 13.23 12.14
CA TYR A 66 11.97 11.92 12.79
C TYR A 66 12.31 11.97 14.28
N GLY A 67 11.80 11.00 15.03
CA GLY A 67 12.02 10.91 16.46
C GLY A 67 11.60 9.57 17.06
N TRP A 68 11.91 9.38 18.34
CA TRP A 68 11.52 8.19 19.10
C TRP A 68 10.11 8.34 19.67
N PHE A 69 9.29 7.32 19.47
CA PHE A 69 7.92 7.26 19.97
C PHE A 69 7.72 6.05 20.87
N ASP A 70 6.89 6.25 21.90
CA ASP A 70 6.31 5.14 22.64
C ASP A 70 5.22 4.48 21.77
N PRO A 71 5.14 3.14 21.69
CA PRO A 71 4.07 2.46 20.96
C PRO A 71 2.65 2.94 21.32
N PHE A 72 2.41 3.41 22.55
CA PHE A 72 1.12 3.96 22.98
C PHE A 72 0.77 5.33 22.37
N ASP A 73 1.77 6.05 21.85
CA ASP A 73 1.59 7.30 21.13
C ASP A 73 1.46 7.07 19.60
N LEU A 74 1.36 5.82 19.16
CA LEU A 74 1.20 5.41 17.77
C LEU A 74 -0.15 4.72 17.54
N LEU A 75 -0.64 4.83 16.31
CA LEU A 75 -1.75 4.04 15.79
C LEU A 75 -1.41 3.57 14.38
N PRO A 76 -1.78 2.35 13.96
CA PRO A 76 -1.64 1.95 12.56
C PRO A 76 -2.35 2.93 11.61
N PHE A 77 -1.76 3.20 10.45
CA PHE A 77 -2.23 4.28 9.56
C PHE A 77 -3.67 4.08 9.02
N ASP A 78 -4.12 2.83 8.93
CA ASP A 78 -5.48 2.46 8.53
C ASP A 78 -6.54 2.74 9.62
N ILE A 79 -6.15 2.69 10.89
CA ILE A 79 -7.06 2.88 12.01
C ILE A 79 -7.49 4.34 12.12
N GLY A 80 -8.80 4.56 11.93
CA GLY A 80 -9.40 5.89 11.99
C GLY A 80 -8.98 6.81 10.86
N TYR A 81 -8.51 6.26 9.73
CA TYR A 81 -8.00 7.04 8.59
C TYR A 81 -8.92 8.20 8.17
N VAL A 82 -10.22 7.95 8.03
CA VAL A 82 -11.22 8.97 7.61
C VAL A 82 -11.25 10.16 8.56
N GLU A 83 -11.18 9.91 9.85
CA GLU A 83 -11.22 10.94 10.89
C GLU A 83 -9.86 11.65 10.97
N LYS A 84 -8.77 10.87 11.03
CA LYS A 84 -7.42 11.39 11.22
C LYS A 84 -6.93 12.22 10.03
N SER A 85 -7.18 11.78 8.80
CA SER A 85 -6.81 12.52 7.58
C SER A 85 -7.49 13.89 7.45
N LYS A 86 -8.54 14.16 8.24
CA LYS A 86 -9.36 15.38 8.16
C LYS A 86 -9.37 16.21 9.45
N GLN A 87 -8.42 15.97 10.35
CA GLN A 87 -8.34 16.68 11.64
C GLN A 87 -8.13 18.19 11.49
N THR A 88 -7.49 18.64 10.42
CA THR A 88 -7.16 20.05 10.19
C THR A 88 -7.07 20.36 8.70
N ASN A 89 -7.24 21.64 8.35
CA ASN A 89 -7.08 22.17 6.99
C ASN A 89 -5.71 22.86 6.78
N ASN A 90 -4.77 22.66 7.71
CA ASN A 90 -3.41 23.16 7.56
C ASN A 90 -2.73 22.54 6.32
N PHE A 91 -2.06 23.37 5.52
CA PHE A 91 -1.49 22.95 4.24
C PHE A 91 -0.37 21.92 4.39
N GLU A 92 0.55 22.11 5.34
CA GLU A 92 1.64 21.18 5.62
C GLU A 92 1.10 19.80 6.04
N PHE A 93 0.05 19.79 6.87
CA PHE A 93 -0.63 18.56 7.28
C PHE A 93 -1.28 17.84 6.10
N LEU A 94 -2.02 18.56 5.25
CA LEU A 94 -2.67 17.96 4.08
C LEU A 94 -1.66 17.38 3.10
N ASN A 95 -0.51 18.03 2.90
CA ASN A 95 0.58 17.48 2.09
C ASN A 95 1.17 16.22 2.72
N ALA A 96 1.42 16.22 4.03
CA ALA A 96 1.93 15.04 4.72
C ALA A 96 0.98 13.84 4.60
N VAL A 97 -0.34 14.06 4.67
CA VAL A 97 -1.34 13.00 4.45
C VAL A 97 -1.29 12.50 3.00
N LYS A 98 -1.19 13.40 2.03
CA LYS A 98 -1.08 13.02 0.61
C LYS A 98 0.20 12.21 0.34
N ASP A 99 1.33 12.64 0.87
CA ASP A 99 2.61 11.94 0.75
C ASP A 99 2.52 10.52 1.33
N ALA A 100 1.85 10.37 2.48
CA ALA A 100 1.58 9.07 3.08
C ALA A 100 0.66 8.20 2.20
N GLU A 101 -0.41 8.76 1.63
CA GLU A 101 -1.25 8.01 0.68
C GLU A 101 -0.47 7.56 -0.56
N ASP A 102 0.35 8.44 -1.13
CA ASP A 102 1.16 8.14 -2.31
C ASP A 102 2.20 7.05 -2.00
N GLU A 103 2.77 7.06 -0.79
CA GLU A 103 3.62 5.99 -0.31
C GLU A 103 2.87 4.68 -0.13
N ALA A 104 1.66 4.69 0.42
CA ALA A 104 0.82 3.50 0.51
C ALA A 104 0.46 2.94 -0.87
N ARG A 105 0.18 3.80 -1.85
CA ARG A 105 -0.02 3.40 -3.25
C ARG A 105 1.24 2.76 -3.81
N ARG A 106 2.40 3.37 -3.58
CA ARG A 106 3.70 2.88 -4.03
C ARG A 106 4.02 1.51 -3.43
N MET A 107 3.85 1.33 -2.13
CA MET A 107 4.09 0.07 -1.43
C MET A 107 3.13 -1.03 -1.90
N ALA A 108 1.85 -0.72 -2.10
CA ALA A 108 0.89 -1.67 -2.67
C ALA A 108 1.27 -2.07 -4.10
N ALA A 109 1.70 -1.10 -4.93
CA ALA A 109 2.16 -1.36 -6.28
C ALA A 109 3.43 -2.23 -6.31
N LEU A 110 4.36 -2.04 -5.36
CA LEU A 110 5.56 -2.86 -5.23
C LEU A 110 5.29 -4.29 -4.76
N GLY A 111 4.20 -4.53 -4.02
CA GLY A 111 3.76 -5.89 -3.67
C GLY A 111 3.50 -6.79 -4.90
N LEU A 112 3.35 -6.21 -6.10
CA LEU A 112 3.28 -6.94 -7.36
C LEU A 112 4.64 -7.31 -7.94
N SER A 113 5.70 -6.58 -7.59
CA SER A 113 7.01 -6.71 -8.23
C SER A 113 8.07 -7.36 -7.34
N CYS A 114 7.86 -7.42 -6.02
CA CYS A 114 8.81 -8.03 -5.10
C CYS A 114 8.54 -9.55 -4.89
N TRP A 115 9.60 -10.32 -4.74
CA TRP A 115 9.55 -11.77 -4.47
C TRP A 115 9.67 -12.11 -2.98
N CYS A 116 9.79 -11.11 -2.10
CA CYS A 116 10.20 -11.28 -0.70
C CYS A 116 9.07 -11.58 0.30
N GLN A 117 7.81 -11.36 -0.07
CA GLN A 117 6.63 -11.79 0.71
C GLN A 117 5.69 -12.52 -0.24
N GLY A 118 5.67 -13.85 -0.14
CA GLY A 118 5.03 -14.73 -1.10
C GLY A 118 3.58 -14.38 -1.43
N THR A 119 3.38 -13.74 -2.58
CA THR A 119 2.42 -14.20 -3.58
C THR A 119 3.16 -14.22 -4.90
N SER A 120 3.57 -15.40 -5.34
CA SER A 120 4.19 -15.64 -6.64
C SER A 120 3.14 -15.43 -7.73
N ASN A 121 2.72 -14.17 -7.93
CA ASN A 121 1.84 -13.79 -9.03
C ASN A 121 2.58 -13.87 -10.38
N PHE A 122 3.89 -14.09 -10.38
CA PHE A 122 4.74 -14.12 -11.55
C PHE A 122 5.70 -15.31 -11.47
N TRP A 123 5.59 -16.22 -12.42
CA TRP A 123 6.44 -17.40 -12.56
C TRP A 123 7.27 -17.29 -13.83
N THR A 124 8.57 -17.56 -13.76
CA THR A 124 9.39 -17.64 -14.98
C THR A 124 8.99 -18.86 -15.76
N THR A 125 8.59 -18.66 -17.02
CA THR A 125 8.36 -19.77 -17.93
C THR A 125 9.70 -20.30 -18.45
N GLY A 126 9.72 -21.54 -18.96
CA GLY A 126 10.88 -22.05 -19.70
C GLY A 126 11.17 -21.29 -21.01
N VAL A 127 10.33 -20.32 -21.37
CA VAL A 127 10.49 -19.49 -22.57
C VAL A 127 11.12 -18.15 -22.18
N LYS A 128 12.32 -17.90 -22.71
CA LYS A 128 13.09 -16.67 -22.46
C LYS A 128 12.24 -15.44 -22.81
N GLY A 129 12.07 -14.53 -21.85
CA GLY A 129 11.30 -13.29 -22.00
C GLY A 129 9.81 -13.40 -21.65
N PHE A 130 9.34 -14.56 -21.19
CA PHE A 130 7.95 -14.77 -20.83
C PHE A 130 7.79 -15.13 -19.35
N VAL A 131 6.77 -14.55 -18.73
CA VAL A 131 6.41 -14.75 -17.33
C VAL A 131 4.94 -15.15 -17.30
N GLU A 132 4.63 -16.23 -16.57
CA GLU A 132 3.26 -16.66 -16.32
C GLU A 132 2.71 -15.91 -15.10
N VAL A 133 1.45 -15.50 -15.19
CA VAL A 133 0.83 -14.66 -14.16
C VAL A 133 -0.30 -15.42 -13.49
N ASP A 134 -0.25 -15.60 -12.18
CA ASP A 134 -1.38 -16.17 -11.41
C ASP A 134 -2.39 -15.05 -11.10
N PRO A 135 -3.62 -15.11 -11.66
CA PRO A 135 -4.62 -14.08 -11.44
C PRO A 135 -5.43 -14.29 -10.15
N THR A 136 -5.18 -15.35 -9.36
CA THR A 136 -6.05 -15.74 -8.23
C THR A 136 -6.13 -14.65 -7.16
N GLU A 137 -4.98 -14.11 -6.74
CA GLU A 137 -4.93 -13.03 -5.76
C GLU A 137 -5.60 -11.75 -6.30
N MET A 138 -5.34 -11.41 -7.56
CA MET A 138 -5.99 -10.31 -8.26
C MET A 138 -7.51 -10.47 -8.32
N LEU A 139 -8.01 -11.67 -8.62
CA LEU A 139 -9.43 -11.96 -8.71
C LEU A 139 -10.09 -11.87 -7.33
N PHE A 140 -9.41 -12.31 -6.29
CA PHE A 140 -9.85 -12.15 -4.90
C PHE A 140 -9.98 -10.67 -4.53
N LEU A 141 -8.98 -9.84 -4.88
CA LEU A 141 -9.01 -8.40 -4.63
C LEU A 141 -10.12 -7.68 -5.41
N LEU A 142 -10.34 -8.04 -6.69
CA LEU A 142 -11.44 -7.50 -7.49
C LEU A 142 -12.81 -7.85 -6.92
N LYS A 143 -12.99 -9.09 -6.43
CA LYS A 143 -14.23 -9.50 -5.73
C LYS A 143 -14.43 -8.71 -4.43
N LYS A 144 -13.35 -8.48 -3.68
CA LYS A 144 -13.38 -7.67 -2.45
C LYS A 144 -13.79 -6.23 -2.75
N LEU A 145 -13.25 -5.63 -3.81
CA LEU A 145 -13.67 -4.30 -4.28
C LEU A 145 -15.15 -4.25 -4.67
N ALA A 146 -15.61 -5.21 -5.47
CA ALA A 146 -17.00 -5.28 -5.93
C ALA A 146 -18.01 -5.46 -4.79
N SER A 147 -17.56 -5.95 -3.62
CA SER A 147 -18.41 -6.20 -2.45
C SER A 147 -18.47 -5.02 -1.46
N ILE A 148 -17.64 -3.99 -1.62
CA ILE A 148 -17.63 -2.82 -0.74
C ILE A 148 -18.66 -1.79 -1.25
N PRO A 149 -19.54 -1.25 -0.39
CA PRO A 149 -20.49 -0.23 -0.80
C PRO A 149 -19.76 1.02 -1.34
N HIS A 150 -20.19 1.51 -2.50
CA HIS A 150 -19.52 2.56 -3.29
C HIS A 150 -19.17 3.83 -2.49
N GLY A 151 -20.00 4.24 -1.52
CA GLY A 151 -19.75 5.44 -0.70
C GLY A 151 -18.69 5.25 0.41
N SER A 152 -18.37 4.01 0.77
CA SER A 152 -17.34 3.69 1.77
C SER A 152 -15.96 3.48 1.16
N LEU A 153 -15.93 3.31 -0.16
CA LEU A 153 -14.76 2.90 -0.92
C LEU A 153 -13.74 4.04 -1.05
N GLU A 154 -14.18 5.24 -1.45
CA GLU A 154 -13.31 6.38 -1.80
C GLU A 154 -12.51 6.98 -0.62
N ARG A 155 -12.72 6.53 0.62
CA ARG A 155 -12.14 7.18 1.81
C ARG A 155 -11.30 6.27 2.69
N SER A 156 -10.90 5.08 2.24
CA SER A 156 -10.09 4.17 3.06
C SER A 156 -8.71 3.94 2.45
N ILE A 157 -7.69 3.83 3.29
CA ILE A 157 -6.34 3.47 2.84
C ILE A 157 -6.30 2.08 2.20
N HIS A 158 -7.16 1.16 2.65
CA HIS A 158 -7.28 -0.16 2.07
C HIS A 158 -7.78 -0.10 0.62
N PHE A 159 -8.76 0.76 0.31
CA PHE A 159 -9.17 0.99 -1.07
C PHE A 159 -8.04 1.57 -1.92
N ILE A 160 -7.34 2.60 -1.43
CA ILE A 160 -6.20 3.22 -2.11
C ILE A 160 -5.14 2.17 -2.46
N LYS A 161 -4.81 1.28 -1.52
CA LYS A 161 -3.86 0.17 -1.73
C LYS A 161 -4.36 -0.80 -2.80
N ILE A 162 -5.62 -1.25 -2.73
CA ILE A 162 -6.16 -2.18 -3.73
C ILE A 162 -6.22 -1.53 -5.12
N GLU A 163 -6.67 -0.28 -5.21
CA GLU A 163 -6.73 0.44 -6.49
C GLU A 163 -5.34 0.53 -7.13
N ALA A 164 -4.32 0.93 -6.36
CA ALA A 164 -2.95 1.00 -6.82
C ALA A 164 -2.42 -0.36 -7.29
N PHE A 165 -2.73 -1.42 -6.55
CA PHE A 165 -2.39 -2.79 -6.93
C PHE A 165 -3.07 -3.16 -8.26
N VAL A 166 -4.39 -3.02 -8.38
CA VAL A 166 -5.14 -3.38 -9.60
C VAL A 166 -4.67 -2.58 -10.82
N LEU A 167 -4.45 -1.27 -10.67
CA LEU A 167 -3.97 -0.41 -11.76
C LEU A 167 -2.56 -0.80 -12.20
N THR A 168 -1.68 -1.11 -11.24
CA THR A 168 -0.30 -1.52 -11.54
C THR A 168 -0.28 -2.90 -12.21
N TYR A 169 -1.07 -3.86 -11.73
CA TYR A 169 -1.24 -5.15 -12.38
C TYR A 169 -1.74 -4.98 -13.83
N ARG A 170 -2.80 -4.18 -14.02
CA ARG A 170 -3.34 -3.90 -15.36
C ARG A 170 -2.27 -3.30 -16.27
N LYS A 171 -1.43 -2.40 -15.75
CA LYS A 171 -0.33 -1.79 -16.52
C LYS A 171 0.77 -2.82 -16.84
N ALA A 172 1.13 -3.68 -15.90
CA ALA A 172 2.14 -4.72 -16.11
C ALA A 172 1.70 -5.73 -17.18
N VAL A 173 0.46 -6.21 -17.10
CA VAL A 173 -0.09 -7.21 -18.04
C VAL A 173 -0.49 -6.55 -19.37
N PHE A 174 -1.27 -5.47 -19.34
CA PHE A 174 -1.92 -4.90 -20.53
C PHE A 174 -1.30 -3.58 -21.05
N GLY A 175 -0.44 -2.90 -20.29
CA GLY A 175 0.00 -1.52 -20.58
C GLY A 175 0.87 -1.34 -21.83
N ARG A 176 1.55 -2.38 -22.33
CA ARG A 176 2.22 -2.34 -23.67
C ARG A 176 1.30 -2.77 -24.82
N SER A 177 0.08 -3.26 -24.53
CA SER A 177 -0.87 -3.78 -25.53
C SER A 177 -1.65 -2.69 -26.25
N MET A 178 -1.83 -1.51 -25.65
CA MET A 178 -2.64 -0.43 -26.25
C MET A 178 -2.08 0.07 -27.58
N ARG A 179 -0.75 -0.01 -27.79
CA ARG A 179 -0.10 0.31 -29.07
C ARG A 179 -0.21 -0.79 -30.13
N ARG A 180 -0.60 -2.02 -29.77
CA ARG A 180 -0.79 -3.15 -30.70
C ARG A 180 -2.25 -3.51 -30.93
N ALA A 181 -3.17 -3.17 -30.03
CA ALA A 181 -4.60 -3.39 -30.23
C ALA A 181 -5.16 -2.55 -31.40
N GLN A 182 -4.52 -1.45 -31.77
CA GLN A 182 -4.81 -0.71 -33.02
C GLN A 182 -4.25 -1.40 -34.28
N ALA A 183 -3.37 -2.39 -34.15
CA ALA A 183 -2.78 -3.14 -35.27
C ALA A 183 -3.55 -4.43 -35.59
N TYR A 184 -4.31 -4.99 -34.64
CA TYR A 184 -5.20 -6.13 -34.87
C TYR A 184 -6.63 -5.64 -35.08
N GLY A 185 -6.86 -5.04 -36.25
CA GLY A 185 -8.21 -4.90 -36.76
C GLY A 185 -8.84 -6.29 -36.97
N SER A 186 -10.04 -6.44 -36.42
CA SER A 186 -11.13 -7.29 -36.93
C SER A 186 -10.77 -8.69 -37.41
N GLN A 187 -11.01 -9.71 -36.57
CA GLN A 187 -11.48 -11.00 -37.10
C GLN A 187 -12.52 -11.59 -36.17
N GLN A 188 -13.77 -11.57 -36.65
CA GLN A 188 -14.87 -12.33 -36.07
C GLN A 188 -14.51 -13.81 -36.09
N ILE A 189 -14.66 -14.50 -34.97
CA ILE A 189 -14.65 -15.97 -34.96
C ILE A 189 -16.04 -16.45 -34.55
N GLN A 190 -16.68 -17.03 -35.54
CA GLN A 190 -17.94 -17.75 -35.53
C GLN A 190 -17.77 -19.07 -34.76
N GLY A 191 -18.70 -19.36 -33.83
CA GLY A 191 -19.17 -20.73 -33.58
C GLY A 191 -18.43 -21.64 -32.58
N ARG A 192 -19.00 -21.68 -31.36
CA ARG A 192 -19.28 -22.85 -30.47
C ARG A 192 -18.16 -23.53 -29.65
N ASN A 193 -18.42 -23.44 -28.33
CA ASN A 193 -18.20 -24.40 -27.24
C ASN A 193 -16.76 -24.75 -26.84
N SER A 194 -16.24 -24.05 -25.83
CA SER A 194 -15.84 -24.55 -24.50
C SER A 194 -14.97 -23.50 -23.82
N ILE A 195 -15.36 -23.09 -22.60
CA ILE A 195 -14.67 -22.22 -21.61
C ILE A 195 -13.28 -21.72 -22.07
N GLY A 196 -13.25 -20.54 -22.69
CA GLY A 196 -12.03 -19.89 -23.15
C GLY A 196 -11.33 -19.16 -22.01
N ILE A 197 -10.28 -19.75 -21.46
CA ILE A 197 -9.24 -18.99 -20.75
C ILE A 197 -8.45 -18.23 -21.82
N LEU A 198 -8.62 -16.91 -21.88
CA LEU A 198 -7.83 -16.04 -22.76
C LEU A 198 -6.40 -15.95 -22.20
N ILE A 199 -5.54 -16.91 -22.58
CA ILE A 199 -4.10 -16.81 -22.34
C ILE A 199 -3.55 -15.77 -23.31
N SER A 200 -3.21 -14.58 -22.82
CA SER A 200 -2.57 -13.55 -23.63
C SER A 200 -1.10 -13.90 -23.86
N GLN A 201 -0.81 -14.55 -24.99
CA GLN A 201 0.55 -14.83 -25.45
C GLN A 201 1.17 -13.55 -26.03
N ARG A 202 2.39 -13.18 -25.61
CA ARG A 202 3.05 -11.95 -26.08
C ARG A 202 4.54 -12.14 -26.38
N GLN A 203 4.91 -12.06 -27.66
CA GLN A 203 6.29 -12.12 -28.14
C GLN A 203 7.07 -10.81 -27.85
N ILE A 204 8.33 -10.95 -27.40
CA ILE A 204 9.28 -9.83 -27.22
C ILE A 204 10.32 -9.90 -28.37
N PRO A 205 10.67 -8.78 -29.04
CA PRO A 205 11.71 -8.80 -30.08
C PRO A 205 13.10 -8.98 -29.46
N SER A 206 13.93 -9.79 -30.11
CA SER A 206 15.36 -9.89 -29.85
C SER A 206 16.07 -8.57 -30.17
N GLU A 207 17.09 -8.24 -29.38
CA GLU A 207 18.01 -7.11 -29.57
C GLU A 207 18.60 -7.06 -30.98
#